data_AF-A0A060TBC0-F1
#
_entry.id   AF-A0A060TBC0-F1
#
_cell.length_a   1.000
_cell.length_b   1.000
_cell.length_c   1.000
_cell.angle_alpha   90.00
_cell.angle_beta   90.00
_cell.angle_gamma   90.00
#
_symmetry.space_group_name_H-M   'P 1'
#
loop_
_entity.id
_entity.type
_entity.pdbx_description
1 polymer ?
#
loop_
_entity_poly.entity_id
_entity_poly.type
_entity_poly.pdbx_seq_one_letter_code
_entity_poly.pdbx_strand_id
1 'polypeptide(L)'
;MPEVRDKDGESQSVSAAELVTLFKRRGLLDELRRDQFNEFKQSDDHDKLRQSIKKIVEAEVSKDPEILERNRGKATALLEGAVSRRGDVQKSVSGYVDANTIESDDLRTHLRSVINQYYEESTKGTNNGN
;
A
#
# COMPACT_ATOMS: atom_id res chain seq x y z
N MET A 1 -29.01 7.07 18.62
CA MET A 1 -27.62 7.56 18.73
C MET A 1 -27.50 8.30 20.05
N PRO A 2 -26.58 7.97 20.97
CA PRO A 2 -26.42 8.79 22.17
C PRO A 2 -25.43 9.93 21.87
N GLU A 3 -25.92 11.17 21.96
CA GLU A 3 -25.10 12.38 22.08
C GLU A 3 -24.53 12.46 23.50
N VAL A 4 -23.22 12.65 23.62
CA VAL A 4 -22.58 13.08 24.87
C VAL A 4 -22.12 14.52 24.63
N ARG A 5 -22.69 15.45 25.41
CA ARG A 5 -22.34 16.88 25.42
C ARG A 5 -21.37 17.14 26.56
N ASP A 6 -20.18 17.62 26.23
CA ASP A 6 -19.30 18.29 27.19
C ASP A 6 -19.43 19.82 27.05
N LYS A 7 -19.32 20.50 28.19
CA LYS A 7 -19.26 21.96 28.31
C LYS A 7 -17.83 22.39 27.97
N ASP A 8 -17.69 23.51 27.27
CA ASP A 8 -16.44 24.08 26.71
C ASP A 8 -16.12 23.56 25.30
N GLY A 9 -16.86 24.12 24.33
CA GLY A 9 -16.89 23.70 22.93
C GLY A 9 -15.69 24.15 22.09
N GLU A 10 -14.53 23.54 22.31
CA GLU A 10 -13.53 23.40 21.24
C GLU A 10 -13.51 21.94 20.77
N SER A 11 -14.15 21.68 19.63
CA SER A 11 -13.84 20.49 18.85
C SER A 11 -12.38 20.56 18.46
N GLN A 12 -11.51 19.89 19.22
CA GLN A 12 -10.09 19.80 18.89
C GLN A 12 -9.96 18.97 17.60
N SER A 13 -10.10 19.62 16.45
CA SER A 13 -9.97 18.99 15.15
C SER A 13 -8.50 18.68 14.91
N VAL A 14 -8.14 17.41 14.81
CA VAL A 14 -6.76 17.02 14.44
C VAL A 14 -6.51 17.48 13.00
N SER A 15 -5.46 18.26 12.79
CA SER A 15 -5.10 18.69 11.45
C SER A 15 -4.57 17.52 10.62
N ALA A 16 -4.74 17.58 9.30
CA ALA A 16 -4.21 16.55 8.39
C ALA A 16 -2.69 16.34 8.56
N ALA A 17 -1.95 17.41 8.88
CA ALA A 17 -0.50 17.34 9.11
C ALA A 17 -0.13 16.54 10.38
N GLU A 18 -0.91 16.70 11.45
CA GLU A 18 -0.73 15.94 12.69
C GLU A 18 -1.04 14.46 12.49
N LEU A 19 -2.11 14.15 11.74
CA LEU A 19 -2.44 12.77 11.37
C LEU A 19 -1.33 12.12 10.56
N VAL A 20 -0.79 12.81 9.56
CA VAL A 20 0.36 12.31 8.79
C VAL A 20 1.57 12.07 9.69
N THR A 21 1.84 12.96 10.63
CA THR A 21 2.96 12.84 11.57
C THR A 21 2.79 11.63 12.48
N LEU A 22 1.59 11.44 13.03
CA LEU A 22 1.26 10.29 13.88
C LEU A 22 1.31 8.97 13.11
N PHE A 23 0.73 8.95 11.91
CA PHE A 23 0.71 7.79 11.03
C PHE A 23 2.13 7.34 10.68
N LYS A 24 3.04 8.28 10.41
CA LYS A 24 4.47 8.01 10.18
C LYS A 24 5.17 7.56 11.46
N ARG A 25 5.00 8.29 12.57
CA ARG A 25 5.70 8.01 13.84
C ARG A 25 5.39 6.62 14.39
N ARG A 26 4.16 6.13 14.19
CA ARG A 26 3.72 4.82 14.65
C ARG A 26 4.07 3.66 13.70
N GLY A 27 4.67 3.93 12.54
CA GLY A 27 5.05 2.88 11.57
C GLY A 27 3.88 2.28 10.80
N LEU A 28 2.69 2.86 10.88
CA LEU A 28 1.45 2.31 10.32
C LEU A 28 1.47 2.24 8.78
N LEU A 29 2.25 3.11 8.14
CA LEU A 29 2.48 3.03 6.71
C LEU A 29 3.18 1.72 6.31
N ASP A 30 4.14 1.29 7.10
CA ASP A 30 4.91 0.07 6.80
C ASP A 30 4.09 -1.18 7.14
N GLU A 31 3.22 -1.11 8.14
CA GLU A 31 2.24 -2.16 8.43
C GLU A 31 1.25 -2.33 7.27
N LEU A 32 0.61 -1.23 6.84
CA LEU A 32 -0.33 -1.25 5.72
C LEU A 32 0.33 -1.79 4.44
N ARG A 33 1.55 -1.35 4.12
CA ARG A 33 2.31 -1.84 2.96
C ARG A 33 2.55 -3.35 3.03
N ARG A 34 2.93 -3.85 4.20
CA ARG A 34 3.20 -5.27 4.41
C ARG A 34 1.93 -6.09 4.24
N ASP A 35 0.83 -5.65 4.83
CA ASP A 35 -0.43 -6.38 4.82
C ASP A 35 -1.01 -6.41 3.40
N GLN A 36 -1.05 -5.27 2.71
CA GLN A 36 -1.44 -5.18 1.30
C GLN A 36 -0.55 -6.02 0.37
N PHE A 37 0.76 -6.07 0.65
CA PHE A 37 1.66 -6.91 -0.14
C PHE A 37 1.38 -8.40 0.08
N ASN A 38 1.01 -8.81 1.29
CA ASN A 38 0.65 -10.18 1.58
C ASN A 38 -0.69 -10.56 0.96
N GLU A 39 -1.68 -9.67 1.01
CA GLU A 39 -2.96 -9.84 0.33
C GLU A 39 -2.79 -9.92 -1.18
N PHE A 40 -1.97 -9.03 -1.76
CA PHE A 40 -1.64 -9.07 -3.18
C PHE A 40 -1.07 -10.44 -3.57
N LYS A 41 -0.11 -10.99 -2.82
CA LYS A 41 0.45 -12.33 -3.12
C LYS A 41 -0.58 -13.46 -3.12
N GLN A 42 -1.69 -13.28 -2.41
CA GLN A 42 -2.78 -14.26 -2.33
C GLN A 42 -3.89 -13.99 -3.34
N SER A 43 -3.85 -12.85 -4.05
CA SER A 43 -4.91 -12.44 -4.95
C SER A 43 -4.73 -13.00 -6.37
N ASP A 44 -5.85 -13.09 -7.09
CA ASP A 44 -5.85 -13.46 -8.52
C ASP A 44 -5.02 -12.47 -9.37
N ASP A 45 -4.89 -11.22 -8.94
CA ASP A 45 -4.14 -10.20 -9.67
C ASP A 45 -2.64 -10.45 -9.63
N HIS A 46 -2.11 -11.02 -8.56
CA HIS A 46 -0.73 -11.50 -8.53
C HIS A 46 -0.50 -12.61 -9.57
N ASP A 47 -1.44 -13.55 -9.68
CA ASP A 47 -1.34 -14.61 -10.68
C ASP A 47 -1.46 -14.08 -12.11
N LYS A 48 -2.37 -13.13 -12.37
CA LYS A 48 -2.48 -12.43 -13.67
C LYS A 48 -1.21 -11.69 -14.02
N LEU A 49 -0.60 -10.99 -13.06
CA LEU A 49 0.68 -10.30 -13.26
C LEU A 49 1.77 -11.30 -13.62
N ARG A 50 1.88 -12.40 -12.86
CA ARG A 50 2.88 -13.45 -13.09
C ARG A 50 2.73 -14.10 -14.45
N GLN A 51 1.49 -14.36 -14.88
CA GLN A 51 1.20 -14.90 -16.22
C GLN A 51 1.57 -13.90 -17.32
N SER A 52 1.32 -12.61 -17.12
CA SER A 52 1.66 -11.57 -18.09
C SER A 52 3.17 -11.43 -18.26
N ILE A 53 3.91 -11.43 -17.15
CA ILE A 53 5.38 -11.46 -17.16
C ILE A 53 5.87 -12.72 -17.88
N LYS A 54 5.31 -13.89 -17.57
CA LYS A 54 5.70 -15.15 -18.21
C LYS A 54 5.52 -15.09 -19.73
N LYS A 55 4.38 -14.58 -20.21
CA LYS A 55 4.12 -14.41 -21.65
C LYS A 55 5.13 -13.49 -22.32
N ILE A 56 5.52 -12.40 -21.66
CA ILE A 56 6.55 -11.49 -22.17
C ILE A 56 7.90 -12.21 -22.27
N VAL A 57 8.28 -12.93 -21.22
CA VAL A 57 9.53 -13.70 -21.20
C VAL A 57 9.53 -14.77 -22.29
N GLU A 58 8.46 -15.56 -22.42
CA GLU A 58 8.32 -16.59 -23.47
C GLU A 58 8.42 -15.98 -24.88
N ALA A 59 7.82 -14.81 -25.09
CA ALA A 59 7.91 -14.11 -26.36
C ALA A 59 9.33 -13.60 -26.66
N GLU A 60 10.08 -13.15 -25.66
CA GLU A 60 11.47 -12.71 -25.85
C GLU A 60 12.43 -13.89 -26.03
N VAL A 61 12.25 -14.98 -25.30
CA VAL A 61 13.01 -16.23 -25.50
C VAL A 61 12.75 -16.82 -26.89
N SER A 62 11.50 -16.73 -27.38
CA SER A 62 11.17 -17.20 -28.74
C SER A 62 11.86 -16.37 -29.83
N LYS A 63 12.17 -15.10 -29.57
CA LYS A 63 12.89 -14.22 -30.50
C LYS A 63 14.41 -14.40 -30.41
N ASP A 64 14.92 -14.57 -29.20
CA ASP A 64 16.34 -14.78 -28.91
C ASP A 64 16.49 -15.99 -27.96
N PRO A 65 16.61 -17.22 -28.50
CA PRO A 65 16.76 -18.41 -27.67
C PRO A 65 18.03 -18.42 -26.82
N GLU A 66 19.10 -17.76 -27.28
CA GLU A 66 20.38 -17.67 -26.59
C GLU A 66 20.31 -16.83 -25.31
N ILE A 67 19.22 -16.07 -25.07
CA ILE A 67 19.03 -15.31 -23.82
C ILE A 67 19.14 -16.21 -22.59
N LEU A 68 18.71 -17.47 -22.70
CA LEU A 68 18.78 -18.45 -21.60
C LEU A 68 20.17 -19.06 -21.43
N GLU A 69 20.98 -19.03 -22.47
CA GLU A 69 22.37 -19.52 -22.46
C GLU A 69 23.35 -18.47 -21.91
N ARG A 70 22.91 -17.21 -21.83
CA ARG A 70 23.67 -16.13 -21.19
C ARG A 70 23.74 -16.34 -19.68
N ASN A 71 24.74 -15.70 -19.07
CA ASN A 71 24.83 -15.63 -17.61
C ASN A 71 23.50 -15.12 -17.02
N ARG A 72 23.01 -15.83 -15.99
CA ARG A 72 21.74 -15.56 -15.30
C ARG A 72 21.51 -14.08 -15.00
N GLY A 73 22.53 -13.33 -14.57
CA GLY A 73 22.40 -11.91 -14.27
C GLY A 73 22.09 -11.07 -15.52
N LYS A 74 22.77 -11.35 -16.63
CA LYS A 74 22.54 -10.66 -17.91
C LYS A 74 21.19 -11.03 -18.51
N ALA A 75 20.83 -12.31 -18.47
CA ALA A 75 19.53 -12.79 -18.93
C ALA A 75 18.39 -12.12 -18.14
N THR A 76 18.51 -12.08 -16.80
CA THR A 76 17.53 -11.43 -15.93
C THR A 76 17.36 -9.95 -16.27
N ALA A 77 18.46 -9.21 -16.39
CA ALA A 77 18.41 -7.78 -16.69
C ALA A 77 17.75 -7.48 -18.06
N LEU A 78 17.99 -8.31 -19.07
CA LEU A 78 17.38 -8.15 -20.40
C LEU A 78 15.87 -8.42 -20.37
N LEU A 79 15.46 -9.49 -19.68
CA LEU A 79 14.06 -9.85 -19.54
C LEU A 79 13.30 -8.83 -18.70
N GLU A 80 13.88 -8.38 -17.59
CA GLU A 80 13.35 -7.29 -16.77
C GLU A 80 13.17 -6.03 -17.61
N GLY A 81 14.18 -5.63 -18.38
CA GLY A 81 14.08 -4.49 -19.30
C GLY A 81 12.96 -4.66 -20.33
N ALA A 82 12.73 -5.87 -20.83
CA ALA A 82 11.64 -6.14 -21.77
C ALA A 82 10.25 -6.02 -21.11
N VAL A 83 10.12 -6.51 -19.88
CA VAL A 83 8.90 -6.35 -19.07
C VAL A 83 8.65 -4.87 -18.75
N SER A 84 9.66 -4.11 -18.35
CA SER A 84 9.51 -2.69 -18.00
C SER A 84 9.11 -1.79 -19.19
N ARG A 85 9.43 -2.19 -20.43
CA ARG A 85 9.00 -1.48 -21.65
C ARG A 85 7.53 -1.77 -22.03
N ARG A 86 6.91 -2.79 -21.44
CA ARG A 86 5.51 -3.17 -21.67
C ARG A 86 4.62 -2.36 -20.74
N GLY A 87 4.16 -1.21 -21.25
CA GLY A 87 3.36 -0.25 -20.47
C GLY A 87 2.01 -0.78 -19.98
N ASP A 88 1.50 -1.86 -20.56
CA ASP A 88 0.33 -2.60 -20.10
C ASP A 88 0.55 -3.28 -18.74
N VAL A 89 1.74 -3.84 -18.49
CA VAL A 89 2.09 -4.41 -17.18
C VAL A 89 2.11 -3.32 -16.12
N GLN A 90 2.77 -2.19 -16.41
CA GLN A 90 2.84 -1.06 -15.50
C GLN A 90 1.46 -0.48 -15.17
N LYS A 91 0.59 -0.35 -16.19
CA LYS A 91 -0.79 0.12 -16.01
C LYS A 91 -1.62 -0.82 -15.15
N SER A 92 -1.48 -2.14 -15.34
CA SER A 92 -2.20 -3.13 -14.53
C SER A 92 -1.79 -3.05 -13.06
N VAL A 93 -0.48 -2.88 -12.77
CA VAL A 93 0.01 -2.72 -11.39
C VAL A 93 -0.47 -1.41 -10.79
N SER A 94 -0.41 -0.30 -11.53
CA SER A 94 -0.91 1.00 -11.06
C SER A 94 -2.40 0.94 -10.71
N GLY A 95 -3.23 0.35 -11.58
CA GLY A 95 -4.65 0.21 -11.34
C GLY A 95 -4.97 -0.63 -10.10
N TYR A 96 -4.19 -1.68 -9.84
CA TYR A 96 -4.32 -2.46 -8.60
C TYR A 96 -4.01 -1.60 -7.37
N VAL A 97 -2.92 -0.83 -7.41
CA VAL A 97 -2.49 0.03 -6.29
C VAL A 97 -3.53 1.12 -6.02
N ASP A 98 -4.07 1.76 -7.05
CA ASP A 98 -5.07 2.81 -6.88
C ASP A 98 -6.32 2.25 -6.18
N ALA A 99 -6.84 1.12 -6.65
CA ALA A 99 -8.05 0.50 -6.12
C ALA A 99 -7.86 -0.12 -4.71
N ASN A 100 -6.73 -0.81 -4.48
CA ASN A 100 -6.53 -1.63 -3.28
C ASN A 100 -5.65 -0.95 -2.22
N THR A 101 -5.05 0.21 -2.52
CA THR A 101 -4.27 0.97 -1.53
C THR A 101 -4.87 2.34 -1.28
N ILE A 102 -4.95 3.18 -2.31
CA ILE A 102 -5.30 4.60 -2.14
C ILE A 102 -6.80 4.75 -1.87
N GLU A 103 -7.62 4.05 -2.63
CA GLU A 103 -9.08 4.11 -2.51
C GLU A 103 -9.65 3.07 -1.53
N SER A 104 -8.77 2.23 -0.96
CA SER A 104 -9.16 1.12 -0.10
C SER A 104 -9.89 1.57 1.18
N ASP A 105 -10.85 0.75 1.60
CA ASP A 105 -11.49 0.91 2.89
C ASP A 105 -10.53 0.58 4.05
N ASP A 106 -9.46 -0.17 3.81
CA ASP A 106 -8.43 -0.47 4.81
C ASP A 106 -7.63 0.75 5.20
N LEU A 107 -7.20 1.57 4.24
CA LEU A 107 -6.52 2.84 4.53
C LEU A 107 -7.46 3.77 5.32
N ARG A 108 -8.74 3.84 4.93
CA ARG A 108 -9.75 4.63 5.65
C ARG A 108 -9.96 4.14 7.08
N THR A 109 -9.98 2.83 7.28
CA THR A 109 -10.15 2.21 8.59
C THR A 109 -8.93 2.47 9.49
N HIS A 110 -7.72 2.34 8.95
CA HIS A 110 -6.49 2.69 9.67
C HIS A 110 -6.45 4.17 10.06
N LEU A 111 -6.79 5.07 9.14
CA LEU A 111 -6.85 6.51 9.45
C LEU A 111 -7.86 6.81 10.55
N ARG A 112 -9.05 6.20 10.52
CA ARG A 112 -10.06 6.32 11.59
C ARG A 112 -9.55 5.78 12.93
N SER A 113 -8.87 4.63 12.92
CA SER A 113 -8.26 4.05 14.13
C SER A 113 -7.23 5.00 14.74
N VAL A 114 -6.36 5.60 13.93
CA VAL A 114 -5.35 6.58 14.40
C VAL A 114 -6.00 7.81 15.01
N ILE A 115 -7.04 8.34 14.35
CA ILE A 115 -7.81 9.49 14.84
C ILE A 115 -8.42 9.16 16.20
N ASN A 116 -9.11 8.02 16.33
CA ASN A 116 -9.74 7.62 17.59
C ASN A 116 -8.71 7.43 18.72
N GLN A 117 -7.60 6.75 18.42
CA GLN A 117 -6.54 6.56 19.40
C GLN A 117 -5.92 7.89 19.86
N TYR A 118 -5.76 8.87 18.96
CA TYR A 118 -5.31 10.21 19.34
C TYR A 118 -6.30 10.87 20.32
N TYR A 119 -7.60 10.83 20.03
CA TYR A 119 -8.61 11.38 20.94
C TYR A 119 -8.61 10.69 22.32
N GLU A 120 -8.41 9.38 22.37
CA GLU A 120 -8.28 8.64 23.63
C GLU A 120 -7.02 9.03 24.42
N GLU A 121 -5.90 9.27 23.74
CA GLU A 121 -4.65 9.70 24.38
C GLU A 121 -4.75 11.14 24.89
N SER A 122 -5.39 12.04 24.16
CA SER A 122 -5.61 13.44 24.56
C SER A 122 -6.59 13.57 25.73
N THR A 123 -7.58 12.69 25.84
CA THR A 123 -8.57 12.73 26.93
C THR A 123 -8.06 12.10 28.24
N LYS A 124 -7.17 11.09 28.17
CA LYS A 124 -6.54 10.49 29.36
C LYS A 124 -5.51 11.38 30.05
N GLY A 125 -4.91 12.34 29.33
CA GLY A 125 -3.92 13.28 29.88
C GLY A 125 -4.49 14.30 30.87
N THR A 126 -5.80 14.58 30.83
CA THR A 126 -6.43 15.64 31.65
C THR A 126 -6.86 15.15 33.04
N ASN A 127 -6.88 13.84 33.31
CA ASN A 127 -7.43 13.30 34.57
C ASN A 127 -6.38 12.98 35.66
N ASN A 128 -5.13 13.41 35.49
CA ASN A 128 -4.08 13.30 36.52
C ASN A 128 -3.69 14.70 37.01
N GLY A 129 -4.55 15.27 37.85
CA GLY A 129 -4.32 16.58 38.44
C GLY A 129 -5.41 16.96 39.44
N ASN A 130 -5.59 16.15 40.49
CA ASN A 130 -6.22 16.59 41.73
C ASN A 130 -5.49 15.99 42.93
#